data_AF-A0A7K2MLF6-F1
#
_entry.id   AF-A0A7K2MLF6-F1
#
_cell.length_a   1.000
_cell.length_b   1.000
_cell.length_c   1.000
_cell.angle_alpha   90.00
_cell.angle_beta   90.00
_cell.angle_gamma   90.00
#
_symmetry.space_group_name_H-M   'P 1'
#
loop_
_entity.id
_entity.type
_entity.pdbx_description
1 polymer ?
#
loop_
_entity_poly.entity_id
_entity_poly.type
_entity_poly.pdbx_seq_one_letter_code
_entity_poly.pdbx_strand_id
1 'polypeptide(L)'
;YRTSYYRPEWGFCLAQETLDALPEGDYEVRIDSTLADGHLTYAEHVVPGLVPDEVIVSCHVCHPSLANDNLAGVAVAVFLARELAERQPYYTYRFIFAPGTIGAITWLARNRDRVERVKHGLVLACAGDSGQLTYKQSRRGDAEIDRVLRHVLTASERPHRIAEFTPYGYDERQYCSPGFDLGVGSLTRTPYAGYPEYHTSADNLDFVSPAAMADTLAVCREAFGLLDRNRRYVNLSPYGEPQLGRRGLYDSLGGRSDAKEAQMAMLWVLNLSDGEHSLLDVAERSGLPFDTVAVAAEALHGAGLIKA
;
A
#
# COMPACT_ATOMS: atom_id res chain seq x y z
N TYR A 1 -6.05 26.11 -3.38
CA TYR A 1 -5.56 25.36 -4.55
C TYR A 1 -6.70 25.11 -5.51
N ARG A 2 -6.53 25.55 -6.75
CA ARG A 2 -7.48 25.40 -7.87
C ARG A 2 -6.68 25.08 -9.13
N THR A 3 -7.29 24.34 -10.05
CA THR A 3 -6.67 23.91 -11.29
C THR A 3 -7.66 24.06 -12.44
N SER A 4 -7.15 24.29 -13.65
CA SER A 4 -7.94 24.31 -14.88
C SER A 4 -7.19 23.58 -16.01
N TYR A 5 -6.94 22.29 -15.82
CA TYR A 5 -6.09 21.50 -16.72
C TYR A 5 -6.67 21.32 -18.13
N TYR A 6 -8.00 21.23 -18.25
CA TYR A 6 -8.67 20.86 -19.52
C TYR A 6 -9.51 21.98 -20.12
N ARG A 7 -9.50 23.17 -19.49
CA ARG A 7 -10.16 24.38 -20.00
C ARG A 7 -9.20 25.55 -19.81
N PRO A 8 -8.85 26.31 -20.86
CA PRO A 8 -7.99 27.48 -20.70
C PRO A 8 -8.68 28.56 -19.85
N GLU A 9 -8.27 28.68 -18.59
CA GLU A 9 -8.72 29.70 -17.63
C GLU A 9 -7.53 30.13 -16.76
N TRP A 10 -7.67 31.24 -16.05
CA TRP A 10 -6.67 31.78 -15.14
C TRP A 10 -7.32 32.36 -13.89
N GLY A 11 -6.57 32.42 -12.79
CA GLY A 11 -7.05 33.03 -11.54
C GLY A 11 -5.98 33.04 -10.46
N PHE A 12 -6.21 33.86 -9.43
CA PHE A 12 -5.40 33.92 -8.21
C PHE A 12 -6.22 33.38 -7.03
N CYS A 13 -5.56 32.66 -6.11
CA CYS A 13 -6.14 32.30 -4.82
C CYS A 13 -5.51 33.17 -3.74
N LEU A 14 -6.33 33.76 -2.87
CA LEU A 14 -5.91 34.64 -1.78
C LEU A 14 -6.63 34.23 -0.49
N ALA A 15 -6.07 34.56 0.66
CA ALA A 15 -6.81 34.52 1.92
C ALA A 15 -7.90 35.60 1.91
N GLN A 16 -9.04 35.35 2.57
CA GLN A 16 -10.16 36.28 2.59
C GLN A 16 -9.75 37.64 3.18
N GLU A 17 -8.98 37.65 4.26
CA GLU A 17 -8.45 38.88 4.87
C GLU A 17 -7.57 39.70 3.92
N THR A 18 -6.82 39.04 3.02
CA THR A 18 -6.03 39.74 2.00
C THR A 18 -6.95 40.37 0.98
N LEU A 19 -7.98 39.64 0.52
CA LEU A 19 -8.97 40.14 -0.42
C LEU A 19 -9.75 41.33 0.17
N ASP A 20 -10.18 41.25 1.42
CA ASP A 20 -10.93 42.31 2.11
C ASP A 20 -10.08 43.56 2.36
N ALA A 21 -8.76 43.40 2.48
CA ALA A 21 -7.81 44.50 2.66
C ALA A 21 -7.38 45.17 1.35
N LEU A 22 -7.74 44.62 0.18
CA LEU A 22 -7.41 45.23 -1.11
C LEU A 22 -8.22 46.52 -1.31
N PRO A 23 -7.57 47.69 -1.48
CA PRO A 23 -8.28 48.92 -1.78
C PRO A 23 -8.96 48.86 -3.15
N GLU A 24 -10.00 49.66 -3.33
CA GLU A 24 -10.53 49.91 -4.68
C GLU A 24 -9.47 50.61 -5.53
N GLY A 25 -9.34 50.18 -6.79
CA GLY A 25 -8.39 50.76 -7.73
C GLY A 25 -8.08 49.84 -8.90
N ASP A 26 -7.22 50.34 -9.79
CA ASP A 26 -6.71 49.58 -10.92
C ASP A 26 -5.49 48.77 -10.50
N TYR A 27 -5.48 47.49 -10.87
CA TYR A 27 -4.39 46.56 -10.58
C TYR A 27 -3.72 46.09 -11.88
N GLU A 28 -2.39 46.02 -11.87
CA GLU A 28 -1.66 45.27 -12.90
C GLU A 28 -1.74 43.78 -12.58
N VAL A 29 -2.32 43.01 -13.51
CA VAL A 29 -2.44 41.55 -13.38
C VAL A 29 -1.41 40.88 -14.29
N ARG A 30 -0.45 40.17 -13.70
CA ARG A 30 0.59 39.44 -14.43
C ARG A 30 0.58 37.95 -14.09
N ILE A 31 0.29 37.12 -15.08
CA ILE A 31 0.53 35.67 -15.06
C ILE A 31 1.51 35.36 -16.18
N ASP A 32 2.77 35.14 -15.81
CA ASP A 32 3.85 34.82 -16.75
C ASP A 32 3.98 33.31 -16.88
N SER A 33 3.15 32.71 -17.75
CA SER A 33 3.06 31.26 -17.94
C SER A 33 3.05 30.89 -19.42
N THR A 34 3.33 29.63 -19.71
CA THR A 34 3.29 29.08 -21.07
C THR A 34 2.41 27.82 -21.09
N LEU A 35 1.49 27.76 -22.05
CA LEU A 35 0.69 26.56 -22.36
C LEU A 35 0.94 26.21 -23.84
N ALA A 36 1.69 25.14 -24.08
CA ALA A 36 2.11 24.71 -25.41
C ALA A 36 2.29 23.19 -25.46
N ASP A 37 2.42 22.64 -26.67
CA ASP A 37 2.76 21.23 -26.87
C ASP A 37 4.09 20.88 -26.20
N GLY A 38 4.13 19.70 -25.57
CA GLY A 38 5.26 19.27 -24.76
C GLY A 38 5.16 17.79 -24.39
N HIS A 39 5.57 17.45 -23.17
CA HIS A 39 5.53 16.09 -22.67
C HIS A 39 4.99 16.04 -21.24
N LEU A 40 4.37 14.90 -20.90
CA LEU A 40 4.03 14.55 -19.54
C LEU A 40 5.20 13.77 -18.93
N THR A 41 5.69 14.23 -17.78
CA THR A 41 6.72 13.54 -17.01
C THR A 41 6.09 12.64 -15.97
N TYR A 42 6.50 11.38 -15.93
CA TYR A 42 6.28 10.46 -14.83
C TYR A 42 7.55 9.64 -14.61
N ALA A 43 7.76 9.15 -13.40
CA ALA A 43 8.92 8.35 -13.05
C ALA A 43 8.49 6.97 -12.55
N GLU A 44 9.38 6.00 -12.77
CA GLU A 44 9.25 4.66 -12.23
C GLU A 44 10.54 4.26 -11.52
N HIS A 45 10.42 3.57 -10.39
CA HIS A 45 11.54 2.92 -9.73
C HIS A 45 11.17 1.47 -9.44
N VAL A 46 12.06 0.53 -9.80
CA VAL A 46 11.83 -0.90 -9.64
C VAL A 46 12.81 -1.45 -8.62
N VAL A 47 12.27 -2.12 -7.60
CA VAL A 47 13.02 -2.95 -6.66
C VAL A 47 12.84 -4.42 -7.09
N PRO A 48 13.85 -5.08 -7.67
CA PRO A 48 13.74 -6.44 -8.15
C PRO A 48 13.46 -7.43 -7.01
N GLY A 49 12.47 -8.30 -7.20
CA GLY A 49 12.19 -9.41 -6.28
C GLY A 49 12.73 -10.75 -6.76
N LEU A 50 12.38 -11.80 -6.03
CA LEU A 50 12.64 -13.19 -6.42
C LEU A 50 11.80 -13.64 -7.63
N VAL A 51 10.63 -13.03 -7.84
CA VAL A 51 9.76 -13.31 -8.99
C VAL A 51 9.42 -12.06 -9.80
N PRO A 52 9.09 -12.21 -11.09
CA PRO A 52 8.71 -11.08 -11.96
C PRO A 52 7.28 -10.59 -11.76
N ASP A 53 6.48 -11.28 -10.94
CA ASP A 53 5.17 -10.79 -10.50
C ASP A 53 5.35 -9.51 -9.69
N GLU A 54 4.51 -8.51 -9.98
CA GLU A 54 4.69 -7.14 -9.51
C GLU A 54 3.67 -6.73 -8.44
N VAL A 55 4.16 -5.95 -7.48
CA VAL A 55 3.35 -5.10 -6.60
C VAL A 55 3.60 -3.65 -7.01
N ILE A 56 2.55 -2.93 -7.40
CA ILE A 56 2.68 -1.50 -7.75
C ILE A 56 2.39 -0.61 -6.53
N VAL A 57 3.19 0.45 -6.37
CA VAL A 57 2.95 1.53 -5.41
C VAL A 57 2.85 2.83 -6.19
N SER A 58 1.67 3.47 -6.17
CA SER A 58 1.40 4.67 -6.97
C SER A 58 1.22 5.89 -6.08
N CYS A 59 1.98 6.95 -6.35
CA CYS A 59 1.83 8.26 -5.72
C CYS A 59 1.66 9.34 -6.79
N HIS A 60 0.68 10.23 -6.62
CA HIS A 60 0.56 11.37 -7.52
C HIS A 60 1.54 12.50 -7.16
N VAL A 61 2.14 13.11 -8.19
CA VAL A 61 3.15 14.19 -8.06
C VAL A 61 2.76 15.49 -8.76
N CYS A 62 1.46 15.71 -8.97
CA CYS A 62 0.95 16.89 -9.68
C CYS A 62 0.63 18.09 -8.77
N HIS A 63 0.47 17.89 -7.48
CA HIS A 63 0.16 18.97 -6.56
C HIS A 63 1.41 19.83 -6.30
N PRO A 64 1.26 21.16 -6.19
CA PRO A 64 2.37 22.08 -5.93
C PRO A 64 2.76 22.03 -4.44
N SER A 65 3.01 23.18 -3.81
CA SER A 65 3.39 23.29 -2.41
C SER A 65 2.26 22.92 -1.44
N LEU A 66 1.95 21.63 -1.34
CA LEU A 66 0.99 21.01 -0.42
C LEU A 66 1.66 19.80 0.25
N ALA A 67 1.53 19.68 1.57
CA ALA A 67 2.29 18.71 2.35
C ALA A 67 1.62 17.34 2.42
N ASN A 68 0.40 17.23 2.95
CA ASN A 68 -0.32 15.98 3.12
C ASN A 68 -0.81 15.43 1.77
N ASP A 69 -1.41 16.27 0.91
CA ASP A 69 -1.82 15.94 -0.47
C ASP A 69 -0.87 16.57 -1.51
N ASN A 70 0.22 15.91 -1.95
CA ASN A 70 0.62 14.55 -1.60
C ASN A 70 2.12 14.35 -1.38
N LEU A 71 2.83 15.39 -0.96
CA LEU A 71 4.27 15.27 -0.68
C LEU A 71 4.55 14.22 0.41
N ALA A 72 3.65 14.06 1.39
CA ALA A 72 3.72 13.04 2.43
C ALA A 72 3.67 11.62 1.85
N GLY A 73 2.74 11.35 0.93
CA GLY A 73 2.65 10.05 0.25
C GLY A 73 3.88 9.74 -0.60
N VAL A 74 4.42 10.76 -1.29
CA VAL A 74 5.70 10.63 -2.03
C VAL A 74 6.85 10.28 -1.10
N ALA A 75 6.99 10.98 0.03
CA ALA A 75 8.04 10.72 1.00
C ALA A 75 7.95 9.30 1.59
N VAL A 76 6.75 8.87 2.02
CA VAL A 76 6.53 7.51 2.53
C VAL A 76 6.89 6.45 1.48
N ALA A 77 6.47 6.63 0.22
CA ALA A 77 6.79 5.70 -0.86
C ALA A 77 8.30 5.63 -1.15
N VAL A 78 9.02 6.75 -1.12
CA VAL A 78 10.47 6.77 -1.31
C VAL A 78 11.20 6.02 -0.18
N PHE A 79 10.80 6.22 1.07
CA PHE A 79 11.41 5.49 2.20
C PHE A 79 11.08 3.99 2.13
N LEU A 80 9.85 3.63 1.76
CA LEU A 80 9.46 2.23 1.55
C LEU A 80 10.29 1.57 0.45
N ALA A 81 10.50 2.26 -0.68
CA ALA A 81 11.35 1.75 -1.76
C ALA A 81 12.79 1.49 -1.32
N ARG A 82 13.36 2.41 -0.51
CA ARG A 82 14.71 2.25 0.05
C ARG A 82 14.80 1.04 0.98
N GLU A 83 13.84 0.89 1.89
CA GLU A 83 13.83 -0.25 2.84
C GLU A 83 13.64 -1.59 2.14
N LEU A 84 12.80 -1.65 1.10
CA LEU A 84 12.64 -2.85 0.29
C LEU A 84 13.93 -3.18 -0.47
N ALA A 85 14.67 -2.18 -0.97
CA ALA A 85 15.92 -2.38 -1.69
C ALA A 85 17.08 -2.85 -0.79
N GLU A 86 17.01 -2.60 0.53
CA GLU A 86 17.93 -3.17 1.52
C GLU A 86 17.66 -4.66 1.77
N ARG A 87 16.53 -5.17 1.27
CA ARG A 87 16.11 -6.58 1.35
C ARG A 87 16.03 -7.16 -0.07
N GLN A 88 15.88 -8.48 -0.16
CA GLN A 88 15.49 -9.13 -1.41
C GLN A 88 14.02 -9.54 -1.27
N PRO A 89 13.06 -8.70 -1.72
CA PRO A 89 11.64 -9.01 -1.60
C PRO A 89 11.26 -10.22 -2.45
N TYR A 90 10.13 -10.87 -2.14
CA TYR A 90 9.63 -11.95 -2.97
C TYR A 90 9.08 -11.41 -4.29
N TYR A 91 8.10 -10.50 -4.24
CA TYR A 91 7.59 -9.84 -5.43
C TYR A 91 8.53 -8.74 -5.94
N THR A 92 8.45 -8.41 -7.22
CA THR A 92 9.09 -7.22 -7.76
C THR A 92 8.24 -5.99 -7.44
N TYR A 93 8.80 -4.99 -6.78
CA TYR A 93 8.05 -3.78 -6.40
C TYR A 93 8.31 -2.65 -7.40
N ARG A 94 7.24 -2.05 -7.93
CA ARG A 94 7.32 -0.91 -8.85
C ARG A 94 6.66 0.31 -8.24
N PHE A 95 7.47 1.33 -8.00
CA PHE A 95 7.02 2.63 -7.54
C PHE A 95 6.75 3.53 -8.75
N ILE A 96 5.55 4.09 -8.83
CA ILE A 96 5.07 4.93 -9.93
C ILE A 96 4.79 6.32 -9.36
N PHE A 97 5.51 7.32 -9.86
CA PHE A 97 5.34 8.73 -9.49
C PHE A 97 4.84 9.48 -10.72
N ALA A 98 3.53 9.75 -10.78
CA ALA A 98 2.90 10.30 -11.98
C ALA A 98 1.88 11.38 -11.64
N PRO A 99 1.50 12.28 -12.56
CA PRO A 99 0.38 13.18 -12.32
C PRO A 99 -0.92 12.39 -12.07
N GLY A 100 -1.69 12.81 -11.07
CA GLY A 100 -2.94 12.11 -10.74
C GLY A 100 -3.87 12.00 -11.94
N THR A 101 -4.54 10.87 -12.07
CA THR A 101 -5.42 10.48 -13.18
C THR A 101 -4.69 10.29 -14.51
N ILE A 102 -4.25 11.36 -15.16
CA ILE A 102 -3.70 11.30 -16.51
C ILE A 102 -2.37 10.53 -16.54
N GLY A 103 -1.59 10.60 -15.48
CA GLY A 103 -0.35 9.85 -15.32
C GLY A 103 -0.59 8.35 -15.17
N ALA A 104 -1.52 7.94 -14.30
CA ALA A 104 -1.90 6.53 -14.15
C ALA A 104 -2.49 5.95 -15.45
N ILE A 105 -3.34 6.71 -16.15
CA ILE A 105 -3.88 6.33 -17.47
C ILE A 105 -2.74 6.16 -18.49
N THR A 106 -1.80 7.11 -18.53
CA THR A 106 -0.64 7.06 -19.43
C THR A 106 0.23 5.84 -19.13
N TRP A 107 0.49 5.56 -17.84
CA TRP A 107 1.25 4.39 -17.41
C TRP A 107 0.57 3.10 -17.85
N LEU A 108 -0.72 2.94 -17.58
CA LEU A 108 -1.51 1.77 -17.97
C LEU A 108 -1.52 1.57 -19.49
N ALA A 109 -1.73 2.63 -20.25
CA ALA A 109 -1.73 2.57 -21.72
C ALA A 109 -0.37 2.12 -22.29
N ARG A 110 0.74 2.57 -21.68
CA ARG A 110 2.11 2.22 -22.11
C ARG A 110 2.60 0.86 -21.58
N ASN A 111 1.88 0.25 -20.64
CA ASN A 111 2.28 -0.97 -19.97
C ASN A 111 1.25 -2.10 -20.10
N ARG A 112 0.35 -2.03 -21.09
CA ARG A 112 -0.77 -2.98 -21.24
C ARG A 112 -0.35 -4.45 -21.21
N ASP A 113 0.74 -4.79 -21.89
CA ASP A 113 1.27 -6.16 -21.95
C ASP A 113 1.92 -6.63 -20.62
N ARG A 114 2.23 -5.69 -19.72
CA ARG A 114 2.82 -5.95 -18.40
C ARG A 114 1.76 -6.09 -17.32
N VAL A 115 0.55 -5.58 -17.55
CA VAL A 115 -0.50 -5.51 -16.52
C VAL A 115 -0.82 -6.89 -15.93
N GLU A 116 -0.71 -7.97 -16.70
CA GLU A 116 -0.90 -9.35 -16.22
C GLU A 116 0.07 -9.77 -15.10
N ARG A 117 1.23 -9.10 -15.00
CA ARG A 117 2.22 -9.32 -13.93
C ARG A 117 1.85 -8.60 -12.65
N VAL A 118 1.03 -7.55 -12.71
CA VAL A 118 0.62 -6.79 -11.51
C VAL A 118 -0.38 -7.63 -10.73
N LYS A 119 0.07 -8.24 -9.62
CA LYS A 119 -0.78 -9.07 -8.76
C LYS A 119 -1.48 -8.26 -7.70
N HIS A 120 -0.80 -7.21 -7.23
CA HIS A 120 -1.26 -6.37 -6.12
C HIS A 120 -0.87 -4.92 -6.37
N GLY A 121 -1.54 -3.98 -5.71
CA GLY A 121 -1.04 -2.63 -5.65
C GLY A 121 -1.66 -1.77 -4.56
N LEU A 122 -1.00 -0.65 -4.33
CA LEU A 122 -1.39 0.33 -3.34
C LEU A 122 -1.21 1.74 -3.88
N VAL A 123 -2.27 2.53 -3.86
CA VAL A 123 -2.18 3.98 -3.99
C VAL A 123 -1.88 4.57 -2.61
N LEU A 124 -0.85 5.42 -2.53
CA LEU A 124 -0.49 6.15 -1.32
C LEU A 124 -0.81 7.63 -1.48
N ALA A 125 -1.68 8.13 -0.60
CA ALA A 125 -2.07 9.53 -0.57
C ALA A 125 -2.34 10.01 0.87
N CYS A 126 -2.25 11.33 1.15
CA CYS A 126 -2.60 11.90 2.47
C CYS A 126 -1.99 11.11 3.63
N ALA A 127 -0.68 10.91 3.62
CA ALA A 127 0.01 9.95 4.48
C ALA A 127 0.58 10.55 5.77
N GLY A 128 0.33 11.83 6.06
CA GLY A 128 1.09 12.59 7.05
C GLY A 128 0.30 13.31 8.15
N ASP A 129 -1.01 13.48 8.03
CA ASP A 129 -1.82 14.18 9.05
C ASP A 129 -2.06 13.33 10.32
N SER A 130 -2.60 13.92 11.38
CA SER A 130 -2.82 13.22 12.67
C SER A 130 -4.07 12.31 12.71
N GLY A 131 -4.89 12.29 11.66
CA GLY A 131 -6.05 11.43 11.54
C GLY A 131 -5.70 9.94 11.58
N GLN A 132 -6.71 9.11 11.80
CA GLN A 132 -6.55 7.66 11.78
C GLN A 132 -6.27 7.13 10.36
N LEU A 133 -5.68 5.93 10.26
CA LEU A 133 -5.44 5.29 8.97
C LEU A 133 -6.76 4.92 8.29
N THR A 134 -6.84 5.12 6.99
CA THR A 134 -7.96 4.70 6.16
C THR A 134 -7.45 3.85 5.01
N TYR A 135 -7.89 2.59 4.94
CA TYR A 135 -7.69 1.74 3.78
C TYR A 135 -8.99 1.65 2.97
N LYS A 136 -8.94 2.13 1.74
CA LYS A 136 -9.99 1.94 0.75
C LYS A 136 -9.66 0.71 -0.09
N GLN A 137 -10.57 -0.25 -0.10
CA GLN A 137 -10.38 -1.50 -0.83
C GLN A 137 -10.36 -1.30 -2.34
N SER A 138 -9.76 -2.25 -3.05
CA SER A 138 -9.86 -2.35 -4.51
C SER A 138 -11.30 -2.62 -4.94
N ARG A 139 -11.63 -2.39 -6.23
CA ARG A 139 -12.96 -2.68 -6.80
C ARG A 139 -13.39 -4.13 -6.59
N ARG A 140 -12.43 -5.06 -6.67
CA ARG A 140 -12.69 -6.49 -6.52
C ARG A 140 -13.12 -6.85 -5.10
N GLY A 141 -12.60 -6.14 -4.09
CA GLY A 141 -12.85 -6.36 -2.67
C GLY A 141 -12.29 -7.69 -2.11
N ASP A 142 -12.02 -8.66 -2.98
CA ASP A 142 -11.47 -9.99 -2.69
C ASP A 142 -9.98 -10.13 -3.05
N ALA A 143 -9.35 -9.06 -3.53
CA ALA A 143 -7.94 -9.10 -3.89
C ALA A 143 -7.09 -9.39 -2.64
N GLU A 144 -6.02 -10.14 -2.80
CA GLU A 144 -5.16 -10.53 -1.67
C GLU A 144 -4.66 -9.30 -0.89
N ILE A 145 -4.31 -8.21 -1.57
CA ILE A 145 -3.91 -6.96 -0.91
C ILE A 145 -5.00 -6.41 0.02
N ASP A 146 -6.28 -6.55 -0.35
CA ASP A 146 -7.40 -6.11 0.49
C ASP A 146 -7.49 -6.93 1.78
N ARG A 147 -7.24 -8.24 1.69
CA ARG A 147 -7.17 -9.14 2.85
C ARG A 147 -5.97 -8.83 3.72
N VAL A 148 -4.79 -8.65 3.12
CA VAL A 148 -3.54 -8.32 3.82
C VAL A 148 -3.69 -7.02 4.62
N LEU A 149 -4.15 -5.94 3.98
CA LEU A 149 -4.29 -4.65 4.66
C LEU A 149 -5.34 -4.70 5.77
N ARG A 150 -6.46 -5.39 5.55
CA ARG A 150 -7.48 -5.63 6.59
C ARG A 150 -6.87 -6.37 7.78
N HIS A 151 -6.13 -7.44 7.53
CA HIS A 151 -5.49 -8.24 8.57
C HIS A 151 -4.50 -7.41 9.38
N VAL A 152 -3.56 -6.73 8.71
CA VAL A 152 -2.52 -5.90 9.35
C VAL A 152 -3.13 -4.79 10.19
N LEU A 153 -4.10 -4.05 9.65
CA LEU A 153 -4.75 -2.96 10.39
C LEU A 153 -5.51 -3.48 11.61
N THR A 154 -6.25 -4.58 11.47
CA THR A 154 -7.01 -5.20 12.57
C THR A 154 -6.07 -5.74 13.66
N ALA A 155 -5.01 -6.45 13.27
CA ALA A 155 -4.08 -7.07 14.22
C ALA A 155 -3.22 -6.04 14.98
N SER A 156 -3.01 -4.86 14.39
CA SER A 156 -2.16 -3.83 14.99
C SER A 156 -2.81 -3.02 16.12
N GLU A 157 -4.13 -3.14 16.32
CA GLU A 157 -4.93 -2.32 17.23
C GLU A 157 -4.83 -0.79 16.99
N ARG A 158 -4.20 -0.37 15.89
CA ARG A 158 -4.16 1.04 15.48
C ARG A 158 -5.58 1.53 15.19
N PRO A 159 -5.96 2.76 15.57
CA PRO A 159 -7.20 3.36 15.08
C PRO A 159 -7.18 3.39 13.56
N HIS A 160 -8.20 2.80 12.94
CA HIS A 160 -8.27 2.73 11.49
C HIS A 160 -9.72 2.65 10.99
N ARG A 161 -9.88 2.89 9.69
CA ARG A 161 -11.12 2.69 8.94
C ARG A 161 -10.82 1.86 7.70
N ILE A 162 -11.69 0.89 7.43
CA ILE A 162 -11.74 0.22 6.13
C ILE A 162 -12.96 0.77 5.39
N ALA A 163 -12.74 1.19 4.15
CA ALA A 163 -13.77 1.74 3.28
C ALA A 163 -13.94 0.87 2.03
N GLU A 164 -15.20 0.65 1.66
CA GLU A 164 -15.54 -0.01 0.40
C GLU A 164 -15.11 0.83 -0.81
N PHE A 165 -14.89 0.17 -1.93
CA PHE A 165 -14.53 0.84 -3.17
C PHE A 165 -15.66 1.76 -3.66
N THR A 166 -15.27 2.96 -4.09
CA THR A 166 -16.06 3.83 -4.95
C THR A 166 -15.18 4.27 -6.13
N PRO A 167 -15.73 4.54 -7.32
CA PRO A 167 -14.93 4.95 -8.49
C PRO A 167 -14.48 6.43 -8.42
N TYR A 168 -14.26 6.97 -7.21
CA TYR A 168 -13.89 8.35 -6.95
C TYR A 168 -12.85 8.46 -5.83
N GLY A 169 -11.95 9.43 -5.94
CA GLY A 169 -10.77 9.55 -5.09
C GLY A 169 -9.51 9.67 -5.92
N TYR A 170 -8.52 8.81 -5.65
CA TYR A 170 -7.20 8.86 -6.27
C TYR A 170 -7.11 7.88 -7.47
N ASP A 171 -5.90 7.41 -7.77
CA ASP A 171 -5.61 6.63 -8.97
C ASP A 171 -6.11 5.18 -8.92
N GLU A 172 -6.56 4.69 -7.77
CA GLU A 172 -7.16 3.36 -7.64
C GLU A 172 -8.35 3.21 -8.58
N ARG A 173 -9.04 4.32 -8.88
CA ARG A 173 -10.14 4.36 -9.84
C ARG A 173 -9.71 4.04 -11.29
N GLN A 174 -8.45 4.31 -11.65
CA GLN A 174 -7.90 4.02 -12.97
C GLN A 174 -7.42 2.56 -13.04
N TYR A 175 -6.65 2.14 -12.03
CA TYR A 175 -6.15 0.76 -11.93
C TYR A 175 -7.28 -0.27 -11.80
N CYS A 176 -8.36 0.09 -11.10
CA CYS A 176 -9.55 -0.73 -10.93
C CYS A 176 -10.61 -0.56 -12.04
N SER A 177 -10.32 0.19 -13.11
CA SER A 177 -11.28 0.34 -14.20
C SER A 177 -11.58 -1.02 -14.85
N PRO A 178 -12.81 -1.28 -15.36
CA PRO A 178 -13.24 -2.64 -15.71
C PRO A 178 -12.38 -3.39 -16.73
N GLY A 179 -11.61 -2.66 -17.57
CA GLY A 179 -10.72 -3.27 -18.55
C GLY A 179 -9.35 -3.70 -17.99
N PHE A 180 -8.98 -3.23 -16.80
CA PHE A 180 -7.74 -3.61 -16.10
C PHE A 180 -8.04 -4.42 -14.83
N ASP A 181 -9.05 -4.01 -14.07
CA ASP A 181 -9.59 -4.68 -12.88
C ASP A 181 -8.53 -5.19 -11.89
N LEU A 182 -7.48 -4.39 -11.69
CA LEU A 182 -6.37 -4.74 -10.84
C LEU A 182 -6.75 -4.68 -9.35
N GLY A 183 -6.16 -5.57 -8.56
CA GLY A 183 -6.27 -5.54 -7.10
C GLY A 183 -5.44 -4.41 -6.52
N VAL A 184 -5.92 -3.17 -6.65
CA VAL A 184 -5.24 -1.96 -6.18
C VAL A 184 -6.14 -1.18 -5.21
N GLY A 185 -5.77 -1.20 -3.93
CA GLY A 185 -6.41 -0.37 -2.90
C GLY A 185 -5.75 0.99 -2.74
N SER A 186 -6.23 1.80 -1.81
CA SER A 186 -5.63 3.09 -1.43
C SER A 186 -5.46 3.17 0.08
N LEU A 187 -4.26 3.48 0.54
CA LEU A 187 -3.97 3.77 1.95
C LEU A 187 -3.75 5.27 2.13
N THR A 188 -4.51 5.84 3.05
CA THR A 188 -4.41 7.23 3.49
C THR A 188 -4.45 7.32 5.01
N ARG A 189 -4.22 8.50 5.57
CA ARG A 189 -4.71 8.87 6.89
C ARG A 189 -6.09 9.50 6.73
N THR A 190 -6.25 10.82 6.88
CA THR A 190 -7.51 11.48 6.53
C THR A 190 -7.65 11.58 5.00
N PRO A 191 -8.67 10.96 4.37
CA PRO A 191 -8.80 10.97 2.91
C PRO A 191 -9.10 12.36 2.34
N TYR A 192 -9.03 12.46 0.99
CA TYR A 192 -9.37 13.67 0.23
C TYR A 192 -10.67 14.32 0.71
N ALA A 193 -10.68 15.65 0.77
CA ALA A 193 -11.82 16.45 1.24
C ALA A 193 -12.35 16.08 2.65
N GLY A 194 -11.60 15.28 3.42
CA GLY A 194 -11.95 14.87 4.78
C GLY A 194 -11.38 15.78 5.87
N TYR A 195 -10.58 16.80 5.50
CA TYR A 195 -9.96 17.75 6.41
C TYR A 195 -10.06 19.19 5.88
N PRO A 196 -10.20 20.22 6.75
CA PRO A 196 -10.37 21.61 6.34
C PRO A 196 -9.22 22.18 5.49
N GLU A 197 -8.00 21.71 5.74
CA GLU A 197 -6.79 22.19 5.08
C GLU A 197 -6.68 21.68 3.64
N TYR A 198 -7.44 20.65 3.25
CA TYR A 198 -7.39 20.02 1.94
C TYR A 198 -7.56 21.05 0.82
N HIS A 199 -6.61 21.07 -0.11
CA HIS A 199 -6.56 22.03 -1.21
C HIS A 199 -6.52 23.51 -0.75
N THR A 200 -5.94 23.81 0.40
CA THR A 200 -5.65 25.17 0.89
C THR A 200 -4.16 25.32 1.23
N SER A 201 -3.69 26.55 1.48
CA SER A 201 -2.31 26.78 1.95
C SER A 201 -2.05 26.31 3.38
N ALA A 202 -3.10 25.89 4.12
CA ALA A 202 -2.95 25.30 5.44
C ALA A 202 -2.48 23.83 5.38
N ASP A 203 -2.55 23.18 4.21
CA ASP A 203 -1.92 21.87 4.00
C ASP A 203 -0.40 22.05 3.78
N ASN A 204 0.29 22.40 4.87
CA ASN A 204 1.70 22.79 4.89
C ASN A 204 2.52 21.84 5.80
N LEU A 205 3.82 22.10 5.95
CA LEU A 205 4.72 21.20 6.69
C LEU A 205 4.38 21.08 8.19
N ASP A 206 3.70 22.07 8.77
CA ASP A 206 3.25 22.02 10.18
C ASP A 206 1.99 21.15 10.34
N PHE A 207 1.24 20.91 9.26
CA PHE A 207 0.04 20.07 9.26
C PHE A 207 0.36 18.57 9.28
N VAL A 208 1.51 18.18 8.73
CA VAL A 208 1.97 16.79 8.74
C VAL A 208 2.94 16.55 9.90
N SER A 209 3.03 15.30 10.36
CA SER A 209 3.99 14.94 11.42
C SER A 209 4.88 13.76 11.05
N PRO A 210 6.17 13.75 11.47
CA PRO A 210 7.05 12.60 11.27
C PRO A 210 6.50 11.30 11.87
N ALA A 211 5.82 11.38 13.03
CA ALA A 211 5.23 10.22 13.69
C ALA A 211 4.10 9.59 12.86
N ALA A 212 3.19 10.41 12.31
CA ALA A 212 2.11 9.93 11.45
C ALA A 212 2.62 9.31 10.15
N MET A 213 3.64 9.91 9.53
CA MET A 213 4.28 9.37 8.33
C MET A 213 5.01 8.05 8.61
N ALA A 214 5.72 7.95 9.74
CA ALA A 214 6.39 6.74 10.18
C ALA A 214 5.38 5.60 10.47
N ASP A 215 4.23 5.92 11.06
CA ASP A 215 3.14 4.96 11.28
C ASP A 215 2.55 4.46 9.96
N THR A 216 2.31 5.35 8.98
CA THR A 216 1.88 4.94 7.63
C THR A 216 2.91 4.05 6.93
N LEU A 217 4.20 4.39 7.04
CA LEU A 217 5.31 3.57 6.53
C LEU A 217 5.36 2.19 7.21
N ALA A 218 5.16 2.12 8.53
CA ALA A 218 5.14 0.88 9.28
C ALA A 218 4.04 -0.07 8.78
N VAL A 219 2.83 0.44 8.53
CA VAL A 219 1.73 -0.36 7.97
C VAL A 219 2.06 -0.86 6.56
N CYS A 220 2.69 -0.03 5.71
CA CYS A 220 3.14 -0.49 4.39
C CYS A 220 4.17 -1.62 4.51
N ARG A 221 5.12 -1.49 5.44
CA ARG A 221 6.15 -2.50 5.71
C ARG A 221 5.54 -3.81 6.21
N GLU A 222 4.62 -3.73 7.16
CA GLU A 222 3.90 -4.89 7.71
C GLU A 222 3.10 -5.60 6.62
N ALA A 223 2.33 -4.85 5.82
CA ALA A 223 1.55 -5.37 4.72
C ALA A 223 2.41 -6.06 3.66
N PHE A 224 3.48 -5.42 3.21
CA PHE A 224 4.33 -5.97 2.15
C PHE A 224 5.17 -7.15 2.65
N GLY A 225 5.62 -7.10 3.91
CA GLY A 225 6.28 -8.24 4.54
C GLY A 225 5.36 -9.44 4.74
N LEU A 226 4.07 -9.23 5.01
CA LEU A 226 3.07 -10.30 5.03
C LEU A 226 2.84 -10.85 3.63
N LEU A 227 2.62 -9.97 2.65
CA LEU A 227 2.36 -10.31 1.25
C LEU A 227 3.47 -11.18 0.65
N ASP A 228 4.73 -10.81 0.85
CA ASP A 228 5.89 -11.57 0.37
C ASP A 228 6.00 -12.99 1.00
N ARG A 229 5.43 -13.17 2.20
CA ARG A 229 5.46 -14.44 2.95
C ARG A 229 4.16 -15.23 2.88
N ASN A 230 3.10 -14.71 2.26
CA ASN A 230 1.78 -15.35 2.20
C ASN A 230 1.73 -16.49 1.16
N ARG A 231 2.56 -17.51 1.35
CA ARG A 231 2.70 -18.64 0.42
C ARG A 231 1.60 -19.68 0.64
N ARG A 232 1.42 -20.54 -0.35
CA ARG A 232 0.66 -21.79 -0.25
C ARG A 232 1.64 -22.95 -0.22
N TYR A 233 1.33 -23.98 0.54
CA TYR A 233 2.18 -25.16 0.67
C TYR A 233 1.36 -26.44 0.50
N VAL A 234 2.04 -27.53 0.14
CA VAL A 234 1.51 -28.90 0.11
C VAL A 234 2.24 -29.74 1.15
N ASN A 235 1.48 -30.37 2.05
CA ASN A 235 1.96 -31.30 3.06
C ASN A 235 2.40 -32.62 2.40
N LEU A 236 3.65 -33.01 2.66
CA LEU A 236 4.28 -34.22 2.12
C LEU A 236 4.04 -35.45 3.01
N SER A 237 3.36 -35.29 4.14
CA SER A 237 2.91 -36.35 5.06
C SER A 237 1.43 -36.15 5.45
N PRO A 238 0.47 -36.24 4.49
CA PRO A 238 -0.93 -35.86 4.73
C PRO A 238 -1.76 -36.93 5.46
N TYR A 239 -1.29 -38.17 5.57
CA TYR A 239 -2.03 -39.27 6.19
C TYR A 239 -1.68 -39.43 7.68
N GLY A 240 -2.21 -38.54 8.51
CA GLY A 240 -1.92 -38.45 9.95
C GLY A 240 -0.82 -37.44 10.28
N GLU A 241 -0.55 -37.20 11.57
CA GLU A 241 0.48 -36.25 11.98
C GLU A 241 1.91 -36.86 11.89
N PRO A 242 2.88 -36.14 11.30
CA PRO A 242 4.26 -36.59 11.32
C PRO A 242 4.84 -36.52 12.73
N GLN A 243 5.72 -37.46 13.09
CA GLN A 243 6.43 -37.43 14.37
C GLN A 243 7.46 -36.28 14.40
N LEU A 244 7.02 -35.09 14.82
CA LEU A 244 7.80 -33.84 14.79
C LEU A 244 9.10 -33.91 15.62
N GLY A 245 9.08 -34.61 16.75
CA GLY A 245 10.24 -34.69 17.65
C GLY A 245 11.48 -35.33 17.03
N ARG A 246 11.31 -36.34 16.15
CA ARG A 246 12.45 -36.97 15.45
C ARG A 246 13.13 -36.04 14.43
N ARG A 247 12.51 -34.89 14.13
CA ARG A 247 12.96 -33.90 13.16
C ARG A 247 13.50 -32.63 13.84
N GLY A 248 13.70 -32.66 15.16
CA GLY A 248 14.22 -31.52 15.93
C GLY A 248 13.24 -30.34 16.10
N LEU A 249 11.99 -30.48 15.64
CA LEU A 249 10.99 -29.40 15.63
C LEU A 249 10.41 -29.07 17.02
N TYR A 250 10.61 -29.95 18.01
CA TYR A 250 10.28 -29.65 19.42
C TYR A 250 11.43 -28.99 20.18
N ASP A 251 12.68 -29.21 19.76
CA ASP A 251 13.85 -28.61 20.43
C ASP A 251 13.95 -27.10 20.14
N SER A 252 13.45 -26.65 18.98
CA SER A 252 13.25 -25.22 18.66
C SER A 252 12.19 -24.53 19.54
N LEU A 253 11.41 -25.29 20.31
CA LEU A 253 10.36 -24.78 21.22
C LEU A 253 10.80 -24.79 22.68
N GLY A 254 11.90 -25.46 23.02
CA GLY A 254 12.36 -25.62 24.40
C GLY A 254 12.81 -24.30 25.03
N GLY A 255 12.10 -23.82 26.06
CA GLY A 255 12.51 -22.69 26.89
C GLY A 255 11.82 -21.35 26.59
N ARG A 256 10.90 -21.30 25.62
CA ARG A 256 10.09 -20.10 25.34
C ARG A 256 8.70 -20.22 25.97
N SER A 257 8.16 -19.10 26.47
CA SER A 257 6.79 -19.02 26.99
C SER A 257 5.71 -19.28 25.92
N ASP A 258 6.10 -19.27 24.64
CA ASP A 258 5.25 -19.43 23.45
C ASP A 258 5.30 -20.85 22.83
N ALA A 259 5.97 -21.82 23.46
CA ALA A 259 6.18 -23.16 22.91
C ALA A 259 4.89 -23.88 22.47
N LYS A 260 3.80 -23.69 23.21
CA LYS A 260 2.48 -24.26 22.87
C LYS A 260 1.88 -23.61 21.62
N GLU A 261 2.05 -22.30 21.47
CA GLU A 261 1.53 -21.54 20.33
C GLU A 261 2.26 -21.97 19.05
N ALA A 262 3.59 -22.03 19.10
CA ALA A 262 4.40 -22.44 17.97
C ALA A 262 4.17 -23.93 17.58
N GLN A 263 3.96 -24.81 18.56
CA GLN A 263 3.52 -26.19 18.26
C GLN A 263 2.15 -26.19 17.55
N MET A 264 1.19 -25.41 18.05
CA MET A 264 -0.13 -25.31 17.44
C MET A 264 -0.06 -24.74 16.02
N ALA A 265 0.81 -23.75 15.78
CA ALA A 265 1.06 -23.19 14.46
C ALA A 265 1.56 -24.26 13.47
N MET A 266 2.51 -25.11 13.88
CA MET A 266 2.98 -26.22 13.03
C MET A 266 1.85 -27.19 12.65
N LEU A 267 1.00 -27.55 13.61
CA LEU A 267 -0.14 -28.44 13.36
C LEU A 267 -1.15 -27.81 12.38
N TRP A 268 -1.47 -26.53 12.56
CA TRP A 268 -2.35 -25.80 11.65
C TRP A 268 -1.77 -25.68 10.25
N VAL A 269 -0.48 -25.35 10.12
CA VAL A 269 0.20 -25.30 8.82
C VAL A 269 0.14 -26.67 8.15
N LEU A 270 0.48 -27.76 8.84
CA LEU A 270 0.40 -29.11 8.26
C LEU A 270 -1.01 -29.49 7.83
N ASN A 271 -2.02 -29.12 8.61
CA ASN A 271 -3.43 -29.44 8.34
C ASN A 271 -3.97 -28.72 7.10
N LEU A 272 -3.58 -27.45 6.90
CA LEU A 272 -4.09 -26.58 5.82
C LEU A 272 -3.11 -26.42 4.66
N SER A 273 -1.95 -27.07 4.68
CA SER A 273 -1.05 -27.14 3.52
C SER A 273 -1.57 -28.16 2.51
N ASP A 274 -2.70 -27.85 1.87
CA ASP A 274 -3.34 -28.67 0.82
C ASP A 274 -3.13 -28.11 -0.60
N GLY A 275 -2.35 -27.03 -0.74
CA GLY A 275 -2.14 -26.28 -1.97
C GLY A 275 -3.18 -25.18 -2.22
N GLU A 276 -4.30 -25.21 -1.50
CA GLU A 276 -5.46 -24.32 -1.71
C GLU A 276 -5.61 -23.26 -0.62
N HIS A 277 -4.91 -23.38 0.52
CA HIS A 277 -4.90 -22.37 1.58
C HIS A 277 -3.53 -21.68 1.69
N SER A 278 -3.53 -20.36 1.85
CA SER A 278 -2.35 -19.56 2.08
C SER A 278 -2.03 -19.48 3.57
N LEU A 279 -0.82 -19.05 3.94
CA LEU A 279 -0.47 -18.86 5.35
C LEU A 279 -1.38 -17.84 6.07
N LEU A 280 -1.91 -16.85 5.34
CA LEU A 280 -2.92 -15.95 5.87
C LEU A 280 -4.25 -16.67 6.17
N ASP A 281 -4.69 -17.58 5.31
CA ASP A 281 -5.86 -18.43 5.60
C ASP A 281 -5.62 -19.26 6.88
N VAL A 282 -4.40 -19.76 7.07
CA VAL A 282 -4.00 -20.49 8.29
C VAL A 282 -4.04 -19.58 9.52
N ALA A 283 -3.49 -18.38 9.44
CA ALA A 283 -3.48 -17.41 10.53
C ALA A 283 -4.91 -17.00 10.93
N GLU A 284 -5.75 -16.66 9.95
CA GLU A 284 -7.15 -16.28 10.19
C GLU A 284 -7.96 -17.42 10.80
N ARG A 285 -7.79 -18.65 10.31
CA ARG A 285 -8.53 -19.82 10.81
C ARG A 285 -8.08 -20.28 12.19
N SER A 286 -6.79 -20.19 12.49
CA SER A 286 -6.21 -20.61 13.77
C SER A 286 -6.32 -19.55 14.86
N GLY A 287 -6.50 -18.27 14.49
CA GLY A 287 -6.42 -17.14 15.41
C GLY A 287 -5.00 -16.84 15.90
N LEU A 288 -3.98 -17.43 15.27
CA LEU A 288 -2.58 -17.23 15.62
C LEU A 288 -1.98 -16.03 14.86
N PRO A 289 -0.98 -15.34 15.44
CA PRO A 289 -0.25 -14.30 14.72
C PRO A 289 0.36 -14.82 13.41
N PHE A 290 0.24 -14.04 12.34
CA PHE A 290 0.78 -14.44 11.03
C PHE A 290 2.27 -14.78 11.09
N ASP A 291 3.07 -14.03 11.85
CA ASP A 291 4.50 -14.29 12.01
C ASP A 291 4.77 -15.65 12.66
N THR A 292 3.98 -16.05 13.66
CA THR A 292 4.09 -17.38 14.28
C THR A 292 3.82 -18.47 13.25
N VAL A 293 2.79 -18.29 12.40
CA VAL A 293 2.44 -19.23 11.32
C VAL A 293 3.54 -19.28 10.25
N ALA A 294 4.08 -18.14 9.83
CA ALA A 294 5.15 -18.05 8.83
C ALA A 294 6.43 -18.76 9.30
N VAL A 295 6.86 -18.51 10.54
CA VAL A 295 8.02 -19.19 11.13
C VAL A 295 7.80 -20.70 11.23
N ALA A 296 6.58 -21.13 11.60
CA ALA A 296 6.25 -22.56 11.63
C ALA A 296 6.32 -23.20 10.23
N ALA A 297 5.83 -22.51 9.20
CA ALA A 297 5.92 -22.97 7.82
C ALA A 297 7.38 -23.08 7.34
N GLU A 298 8.23 -22.10 7.64
CA GLU A 298 9.66 -22.14 7.31
C GLU A 298 10.35 -23.34 7.97
N ALA A 299 10.09 -23.60 9.25
CA ALA A 299 10.64 -24.74 9.97
C ALA A 299 10.18 -26.09 9.37
N LEU A 300 8.89 -26.21 9.04
CA LEU A 300 8.34 -27.40 8.40
C LEU A 300 8.88 -27.61 6.98
N HIS A 301 9.09 -26.53 6.23
CA HIS A 301 9.68 -26.58 4.90
C HIS A 301 11.14 -27.03 4.97
N GLY A 302 11.93 -26.47 5.89
CA GLY A 302 13.31 -26.89 6.15
C GLY A 302 13.43 -28.35 6.61
N ALA A 303 12.43 -28.87 7.32
CA ALA A 303 12.34 -30.28 7.71
C ALA A 303 11.79 -31.21 6.61
N GLY A 304 11.49 -30.68 5.41
CA GLY A 304 10.99 -31.46 4.28
C GLY A 304 9.59 -32.02 4.49
N LEU A 305 8.76 -31.38 5.33
CA LEU A 305 7.37 -31.80 5.58
C LEU A 305 6.35 -31.07 4.71
N ILE A 306 6.70 -29.88 4.20
CA ILE A 306 5.85 -29.12 3.28
C ILE A 306 6.69 -28.59 2.11
N LYS A 307 6.06 -28.41 0.93
CA LYS A 307 6.69 -27.74 -0.22
C LYS A 307 5.80 -26.61 -0.75
N ALA A 308 6.42 -25.53 -1.22
CA ALA A 308 5.73 -24.45 -1.94
C ALA A 308 5.46 -24.84 -3.40
#